data_AF-A0A661MT01-F1
#
_entry.id   AF-A0A661MT01-F1
#
_cell.length_a   1.000
_cell.length_b   1.000
_cell.length_c   1.000
_cell.angle_alpha   90.00
_cell.angle_beta   90.00
_cell.angle_gamma   90.00
#
_symmetry.space_group_name_H-M   'P 1'
#
loop_
_entity.id
_entity.type
_entity.pdbx_description
1 polymer ?
#
loop_
_entity_poly.entity_id
_entity_poly.type
_entity_poly.pdbx_seq_one_letter_code
_entity_poly.pdbx_strand_id
1 'polypeptide(L)'
;MGTVPFNPLPRLLPRGSRSDFCGPERLAFEGRQHSMNPTGGSMPNTNDTRRRPQLALSGNQGGFTLIEIMIVITIFAMMAGGVAVALLPQLEKAKIKTTKTDAHALRSAAMLYVADNPRGCPSVEDLISERYLDGSRRTTDAWETPYQISCEDGDISVFSAGPDLEFSTEDDI
;
A
#
# COMPACT_ATOMS: atom_id res chain seq x y z
N MET A 1 20.14 62.96 -12.12
CA MET A 1 19.48 62.97 -10.79
C MET A 1 18.07 62.40 -10.93
N GLY A 2 17.86 61.17 -10.47
CA GLY A 2 16.53 60.54 -10.39
C GLY A 2 16.55 59.54 -9.25
N THR A 3 15.84 59.82 -8.18
CA THR A 3 15.82 59.06 -6.93
C THR A 3 14.82 57.91 -7.03
N VAL A 4 15.31 56.67 -6.90
CA VAL A 4 14.48 55.46 -6.74
C VAL A 4 13.98 55.34 -5.29
N PRO A 5 12.69 55.05 -5.05
CA PRO A 5 12.18 54.80 -3.71
C PRO A 5 12.52 53.36 -3.25
N PHE A 6 13.13 53.26 -2.07
CA PHE A 6 13.38 52.01 -1.35
C PHE A 6 12.06 51.45 -0.81
N ASN A 7 11.71 50.23 -1.20
CA ASN A 7 10.58 49.48 -0.64
C ASN A 7 11.09 48.55 0.48
N PRO A 8 10.58 48.62 1.73
CA PRO A 8 11.07 47.78 2.82
C PRO A 8 10.52 46.35 2.73
N LEU A 9 11.41 45.37 2.96
CA LEU A 9 11.13 43.93 3.02
C LEU A 9 10.09 43.58 4.11
N PRO A 10 9.28 42.52 3.92
CA PRO A 10 8.36 42.02 4.93
C PRO A 10 9.11 41.34 6.09
N ARG A 11 8.68 41.68 7.30
CA ARG A 11 9.19 41.20 8.59
C ARG A 11 8.86 39.71 8.79
N LEU A 12 9.91 38.89 8.95
CA LEU A 12 9.83 37.46 9.23
C LEU A 12 9.08 37.19 10.55
N LEU A 13 8.08 36.30 10.50
CA LEU A 13 7.43 35.73 11.68
C LEU A 13 8.28 34.56 12.22
N PRO A 14 8.40 34.37 13.54
CA PRO A 14 9.11 33.22 14.10
C PRO A 14 8.33 31.93 13.89
N ARG A 15 9.04 30.88 13.44
CA ARG A 15 8.57 29.49 13.36
C ARG A 15 8.15 28.99 14.74
N GLY A 16 6.88 28.62 14.88
CA GLY A 16 6.39 27.83 15.99
C GLY A 16 6.99 26.42 15.92
N SER A 17 7.71 26.05 16.98
CA SER A 17 8.18 24.70 17.25
C SER A 17 6.97 23.81 17.58
N ARG A 18 6.70 22.81 16.73
CA ARG A 18 5.81 21.68 17.02
C ARG A 18 6.59 20.40 16.74
N SER A 19 7.47 20.05 17.67
CA SER A 19 8.00 18.71 17.81
C SER A 19 7.21 18.01 18.90
N ASP A 20 6.11 17.38 18.53
CA ASP A 20 5.35 16.55 19.46
C ASP A 20 4.52 15.51 18.68
N PHE A 21 4.86 14.25 18.95
CA PHE A 21 4.06 13.04 18.79
C PHE A 21 3.80 12.52 17.37
N CYS A 22 4.65 11.59 16.91
CA CYS A 22 4.27 10.18 16.68
C CYS A 22 5.54 9.37 16.36
N GLY A 23 6.13 8.71 17.36
CA GLY A 23 7.16 7.70 17.18
C GLY A 23 6.65 6.36 17.70
N PRO A 24 6.83 5.23 17.01
CA PRO A 24 6.54 3.93 17.59
C PRO A 24 7.57 3.64 18.68
N GLU A 25 7.08 3.53 19.92
CA GLU A 25 7.84 3.05 21.08
C GLU A 25 8.51 1.71 20.75
N ARG A 26 9.85 1.73 20.77
CA ARG A 26 10.64 0.53 20.99
C ARG A 26 10.46 0.13 22.45
N LEU A 27 9.54 -0.80 22.71
CA LEU A 27 9.50 -1.49 23.99
C LEU A 27 10.61 -2.54 24.01
N ALA A 28 11.68 -2.18 24.70
CA ALA A 28 12.71 -3.08 25.19
C ALA A 28 12.05 -4.17 26.05
N PHE A 29 12.17 -5.41 25.58
CA PHE A 29 11.80 -6.60 26.32
C PHE A 29 12.87 -6.86 27.39
N GLU A 30 12.76 -6.16 28.53
CA GLU A 30 13.59 -6.42 29.70
C GLU A 30 13.00 -7.60 30.48
N GLY A 31 13.51 -8.79 30.17
CA GLY A 31 13.16 -10.03 30.83
C GLY A 31 13.55 -10.01 32.31
N ARG A 32 12.56 -9.79 33.17
CA ARG A 32 12.72 -9.92 34.63
C ARG A 32 12.37 -11.35 35.04
N GLN A 33 13.39 -12.19 35.15
CA GLN A 33 13.28 -13.51 35.77
C GLN A 33 13.08 -13.33 37.28
N HIS A 34 11.85 -13.47 37.77
CA HIS A 34 11.59 -13.65 39.19
C HIS A 34 11.44 -15.15 39.49
N SER A 35 12.52 -15.69 40.03
CA SER A 35 12.59 -17.01 40.66
C SER A 35 11.90 -16.95 42.03
N MET A 36 10.81 -17.69 42.20
CA MET A 36 10.23 -17.97 43.52
C MET A 36 10.28 -19.48 43.78
N ASN A 37 10.88 -19.80 44.91
CA ASN A 37 11.15 -21.12 45.47
C ASN A 37 9.83 -21.78 45.95
N PRO A 38 9.51 -23.03 45.57
CA PRO A 38 8.33 -23.71 46.08
C PRO A 38 8.62 -24.26 47.48
N THR A 39 8.05 -23.61 48.51
CA THR A 39 7.95 -24.24 49.83
C THR A 39 6.69 -25.10 49.87
N GLY A 40 6.90 -26.39 50.11
CA GLY A 40 5.85 -27.37 50.30
C GLY A 40 4.97 -27.03 51.50
N GLY A 41 3.67 -26.99 51.26
CA GLY A 41 2.63 -27.03 52.28
C GLY A 41 1.67 -28.16 51.92
N SER A 42 1.73 -29.27 52.66
CA SER A 42 0.63 -30.24 52.72
C SER A 42 -0.61 -29.53 53.24
N MET A 43 -1.66 -29.44 52.43
CA MET A 43 -3.01 -29.16 52.90
C MET A 43 -3.88 -30.39 52.67
N PRO A 44 -4.70 -30.80 53.66
CA PRO A 44 -5.54 -31.97 53.56
C PRO A 44 -6.73 -31.74 52.63
N ASN A 45 -7.06 -32.80 51.92
CA ASN A 45 -8.25 -32.98 51.10
C ASN A 45 -9.54 -32.67 51.90
N THR A 46 -10.23 -31.59 51.53
CA THR A 46 -11.65 -31.39 51.89
C THR A 46 -12.51 -31.50 50.65
N ASN A 47 -13.19 -32.64 50.57
CA ASN A 47 -14.23 -32.99 49.60
C ASN A 47 -15.46 -32.07 49.70
N ASP A 48 -15.34 -30.77 49.46
CA ASP A 48 -16.52 -29.89 49.44
C ASP A 48 -17.15 -29.86 48.04
N THR A 49 -17.96 -30.87 47.85
CA THR A 49 -18.92 -31.06 46.78
C THR A 49 -20.00 -29.97 46.80
N ARG A 50 -19.72 -28.77 46.27
CA ARG A 50 -20.77 -27.91 45.69
C ARG A 50 -20.82 -28.10 44.18
N ARG A 51 -21.38 -29.24 43.76
CA ARG A 51 -21.89 -29.42 42.40
C ARG A 51 -23.05 -28.44 42.20
N ARG A 52 -22.75 -27.24 41.71
CA ARG A 52 -23.73 -26.46 40.97
C ARG A 52 -24.23 -27.37 39.85
N PRO A 53 -25.55 -27.57 39.65
CA PRO A 53 -26.02 -28.12 38.41
C PRO A 53 -25.72 -27.04 37.37
N GLN A 54 -24.52 -27.09 36.79
CA GLN A 54 -24.32 -26.51 35.49
C GLN A 54 -25.31 -27.26 34.63
N LEU A 55 -26.43 -26.59 34.30
CA LEU A 55 -27.28 -26.96 33.19
C LEU A 55 -26.37 -26.91 31.96
N ALA A 56 -25.60 -27.96 31.78
CA ALA A 56 -24.96 -28.29 30.53
C ALA A 56 -26.12 -28.52 29.59
N LEU A 57 -26.56 -27.45 28.95
CA LEU A 57 -27.20 -27.52 27.66
C LEU A 57 -26.22 -28.33 26.83
N SER A 58 -26.49 -29.64 26.77
CA SER A 58 -25.86 -30.55 25.83
C SER A 58 -26.21 -29.99 24.47
N GLY A 59 -25.39 -29.06 23.99
CA GLY A 59 -25.49 -28.50 22.66
C GLY A 59 -25.43 -29.69 21.75
N ASN A 60 -26.57 -30.01 21.15
CA ASN A 60 -26.68 -31.07 20.19
C ASN A 60 -25.72 -30.71 19.06
N GLN A 61 -24.52 -31.30 19.07
CA GLN A 61 -23.54 -31.16 18.01
C GLN A 61 -24.10 -31.94 16.82
N GLY A 62 -25.07 -31.32 16.14
CA GLY A 62 -25.65 -31.84 14.91
C GLY A 62 -24.55 -31.92 13.87
N GLY A 63 -24.37 -33.09 13.27
CA GLY A 63 -23.50 -33.25 12.11
C GLY A 63 -24.07 -32.48 10.91
N PHE A 64 -23.19 -31.88 10.12
CA PHE A 64 -23.56 -31.29 8.83
C PHE A 64 -24.09 -32.39 7.90
N THR A 65 -25.24 -32.16 7.30
CA THR A 65 -25.78 -33.07 6.30
C THR A 65 -25.08 -32.83 4.96
N LEU A 66 -24.92 -33.89 4.15
CA LEU A 66 -24.35 -33.75 2.79
C LEU A 66 -25.21 -32.83 1.92
N ILE A 67 -26.54 -32.87 2.09
CA ILE A 67 -27.45 -32.04 1.31
C ILE A 67 -27.33 -30.55 1.63
N GLU A 68 -27.03 -30.21 2.89
CA GLU A 68 -26.87 -28.83 3.33
C GLU A 68 -25.67 -28.17 2.65
N ILE A 69 -24.55 -28.88 2.52
CA ILE A 69 -23.40 -28.36 1.78
C ILE A 69 -23.63 -28.36 0.27
N MET A 70 -24.46 -29.26 -0.27
CA MET A 70 -24.73 -29.31 -1.71
C MET A 70 -25.48 -28.06 -2.17
N ILE A 71 -26.52 -27.66 -1.44
CA ILE A 71 -27.32 -26.48 -1.80
C ILE A 71 -26.44 -25.23 -1.71
N VAL A 72 -25.60 -25.13 -0.66
CA VAL A 72 -24.72 -23.99 -0.44
C VAL A 72 -23.68 -23.83 -1.55
N ILE A 73 -22.95 -24.89 -1.91
CA ILE A 73 -21.95 -24.77 -3.00
C ILE A 73 -22.62 -24.54 -4.36
N THR A 74 -23.85 -25.03 -4.56
CA THR A 74 -24.60 -24.82 -5.81
C THR A 74 -24.95 -23.35 -5.99
N ILE A 75 -25.49 -22.70 -4.95
CA ILE A 75 -25.79 -21.26 -5.03
C ILE A 75 -24.51 -20.42 -5.12
N PHE A 76 -23.44 -20.81 -4.43
CA PHE A 76 -22.15 -20.12 -4.57
C PHE A 76 -21.57 -20.28 -5.98
N ALA A 77 -21.65 -21.46 -6.60
CA ALA A 77 -21.20 -21.66 -7.97
C ALA A 77 -21.99 -20.80 -8.96
N MET A 78 -23.31 -20.72 -8.78
CA MET A 78 -24.18 -19.86 -9.60
C MET A 78 -23.83 -18.37 -9.44
N MET A 79 -23.65 -17.90 -8.20
CA MET A 79 -23.29 -16.51 -7.93
C MET A 79 -21.88 -16.16 -8.42
N ALA A 80 -20.90 -17.05 -8.20
CA ALA A 80 -19.50 -16.83 -8.58
C ALA A 80 -19.35 -16.62 -10.08
N GLY A 81 -20.09 -17.37 -10.91
CA GLY A 81 -20.07 -17.20 -12.36
C GLY A 81 -20.53 -15.80 -12.82
N GLY A 82 -21.59 -15.27 -12.20
CA GLY A 82 -22.12 -13.94 -12.55
C GLY A 82 -21.21 -12.78 -12.12
N VAL A 83 -20.63 -12.87 -10.92
CA VAL A 83 -19.76 -11.80 -10.38
C VAL A 83 -18.44 -11.70 -11.15
N ALA A 84 -17.86 -12.83 -11.55
CA ALA A 84 -16.56 -12.84 -12.24
C ALA A 84 -16.55 -12.03 -13.55
N VAL A 85 -17.59 -12.18 -14.38
CA VAL A 85 -17.69 -11.47 -15.67
C VAL A 85 -17.87 -9.97 -15.48
N ALA A 86 -18.60 -9.55 -14.44
CA ALA A 86 -18.84 -8.14 -14.16
C ALA A 86 -17.59 -7.36 -13.73
N LEU A 87 -16.57 -8.04 -13.19
CA LEU A 87 -15.33 -7.42 -12.71
C LEU A 87 -14.31 -7.14 -13.82
N LEU A 88 -14.29 -7.95 -14.88
CA LEU A 88 -13.31 -7.83 -15.99
C LEU A 88 -13.16 -6.39 -16.54
N PRO A 89 -14.24 -5.68 -16.95
CA PRO A 89 -14.10 -4.32 -17.48
C PRO A 89 -13.66 -3.29 -16.43
N GLN A 90 -13.90 -3.56 -15.14
CA GLN A 90 -13.47 -2.68 -14.07
C GLN A 90 -11.98 -2.85 -13.77
N LEU A 91 -11.47 -4.07 -13.89
CA LEU A 91 -10.04 -4.34 -13.78
C LEU A 91 -9.26 -3.63 -14.89
N GLU A 92 -9.71 -3.71 -16.14
CA GLU A 92 -9.08 -3.00 -17.27
C GLU A 92 -9.04 -1.49 -17.06
N LYS A 93 -10.17 -0.88 -16.66
CA LYS A 93 -10.22 0.56 -16.34
C LYS A 93 -9.30 0.93 -15.19
N ALA A 94 -9.22 0.09 -14.16
CA ALA A 94 -8.32 0.30 -13.03
C ALA A 94 -6.85 0.22 -13.43
N LYS A 95 -6.50 -0.72 -14.33
CA LYS A 95 -5.15 -0.80 -14.92
C LYS A 95 -4.78 0.49 -15.64
N ILE A 96 -5.60 0.94 -16.59
CA ILE A 96 -5.38 2.19 -17.34
C ILE A 96 -5.23 3.39 -16.38
N LYS A 97 -6.10 3.51 -15.38
CA LYS A 97 -6.04 4.61 -14.41
C LYS A 97 -4.75 4.57 -13.57
N THR A 98 -4.32 3.38 -13.16
CA THR A 98 -3.09 3.17 -12.41
C THR A 98 -1.89 3.56 -13.27
N THR A 99 -1.83 3.04 -14.51
CA THR A 99 -0.78 3.36 -15.48
C THR A 99 -0.66 4.87 -15.71
N LYS A 100 -1.78 5.59 -15.88
CA LYS A 100 -1.77 7.06 -16.03
C LYS A 100 -1.22 7.77 -14.80
N THR A 101 -1.59 7.31 -13.61
CA THR A 101 -1.14 7.90 -12.34
C THR A 101 0.37 7.71 -12.17
N ASP A 102 0.87 6.52 -12.48
CA ASP A 102 2.28 6.18 -12.40
C ASP A 102 3.08 6.96 -13.46
N ALA A 103 2.60 7.03 -14.71
CA ALA A 103 3.21 7.84 -15.78
C ALA A 103 3.33 9.32 -15.40
N HIS A 104 2.32 9.91 -14.76
CA HIS A 104 2.40 11.29 -14.26
C HIS A 104 3.46 11.48 -13.16
N ALA A 105 3.64 10.48 -12.29
CA ALA A 105 4.68 10.51 -11.27
C ALA A 105 6.07 10.41 -11.91
N LEU A 106 6.25 9.52 -12.89
CA LEU A 106 7.50 9.38 -13.66
C LEU A 106 7.81 10.66 -14.43
N ARG A 107 6.82 11.26 -15.10
CA ARG A 107 6.99 12.53 -15.82
C ARG A 107 7.49 13.63 -14.88
N SER A 108 6.94 13.68 -13.66
CA SER A 108 7.34 14.67 -12.65
C SER A 108 8.79 14.46 -12.17
N ALA A 109 9.21 13.20 -11.99
CA ALA A 109 10.59 12.86 -11.67
C ALA A 109 11.55 13.17 -12.83
N ALA A 110 11.15 12.86 -14.06
CA ALA A 110 11.92 13.16 -15.27
C ALA A 110 12.07 14.67 -15.50
N MET A 111 11.02 15.46 -15.25
CA MET A 111 11.11 16.93 -15.30
C MET A 111 12.15 17.47 -14.31
N LEU A 112 12.21 16.91 -13.11
CA LEU A 112 13.23 17.30 -12.12
C LEU A 112 14.64 16.91 -12.57
N TYR A 113 14.81 15.69 -13.09
CA TYR A 113 16.09 15.24 -13.63
C TYR A 113 16.60 16.14 -14.77
N VAL A 114 15.74 16.49 -15.73
CA VAL A 114 16.12 17.32 -16.88
C VAL A 114 16.40 18.76 -16.45
N ALA A 115 15.73 19.25 -15.40
CA ALA A 115 16.05 20.57 -14.84
C ALA A 115 17.48 20.65 -14.28
N ASP A 116 17.96 19.56 -13.67
CA ASP A 116 19.32 19.46 -13.15
C ASP A 116 20.33 19.06 -14.26
N ASN A 117 19.88 18.29 -15.26
CA ASN A 117 20.67 17.76 -16.37
C ASN A 117 20.10 18.19 -17.73
N PRO A 118 20.37 19.43 -18.20
CA PRO A 118 19.68 20.02 -19.36
C PRO A 118 19.99 19.39 -20.73
N ARG A 119 20.82 18.33 -20.78
CA ARG A 119 21.20 17.65 -22.03
C ARG A 119 20.92 16.13 -22.02
N GLY A 120 20.40 15.59 -20.92
CA GLY A 120 20.15 14.16 -20.78
C GLY A 120 18.67 13.84 -20.69
N CYS A 121 18.20 12.84 -21.42
CA CYS A 121 16.91 12.22 -21.17
C CYS A 121 17.13 10.99 -20.28
N PRO A 122 16.47 10.89 -19.12
CA PRO A 122 16.69 9.78 -18.19
C PRO A 122 15.94 8.50 -18.64
N SER A 123 16.51 7.33 -18.33
CA SER A 123 15.72 6.11 -18.26
C SER A 123 14.99 6.00 -16.91
N VAL A 124 14.05 5.05 -16.78
CA VAL A 124 13.36 4.81 -15.51
C VAL A 124 14.35 4.36 -14.42
N GLU A 125 15.36 3.58 -14.79
CA GLU A 125 16.42 3.11 -13.91
C GLU A 125 17.32 4.24 -13.43
N ASP A 126 17.63 5.20 -14.31
CA ASP A 126 18.43 6.39 -13.96
C ASP A 126 17.74 7.20 -12.86
N LEU A 127 16.42 7.40 -12.98
CA LEU A 127 15.61 8.11 -11.98
C LEU A 127 15.67 7.47 -10.59
N ILE A 128 15.76 6.14 -10.52
CA ILE A 128 15.88 5.42 -9.25
C ILE A 128 17.31 5.54 -8.71
N SER A 129 18.30 5.37 -9.59
CA SER A 129 19.71 5.38 -9.21
C SER A 129 20.14 6.74 -8.66
N GLU A 130 19.66 7.82 -9.26
CA GLU A 130 19.94 9.20 -8.88
C GLU A 130 18.94 9.77 -7.85
N ARG A 131 18.03 8.93 -7.34
CA ARG A 131 17.07 9.25 -6.27
C ARG A 131 16.04 10.34 -6.60
N TYR A 132 15.75 10.56 -7.88
CA TYR A 132 14.59 11.37 -8.31
C TYR A 132 13.26 10.61 -8.15
N LEU A 133 13.32 9.28 -8.20
CA LEU A 133 12.20 8.39 -7.92
C LEU A 133 12.56 7.45 -6.76
N ASP A 134 11.64 7.27 -5.83
CA ASP A 134 11.81 6.27 -4.77
C ASP A 134 11.65 4.86 -5.35
N GLY A 135 12.50 3.92 -4.96
CA GLY A 135 12.44 2.52 -5.41
C GLY A 135 11.20 1.76 -4.92
N SER A 136 10.39 2.38 -4.05
CA SER A 136 9.07 1.89 -3.67
C SER A 136 7.98 2.14 -4.71
N ARG A 137 8.23 3.03 -5.69
CA ARG A 137 7.28 3.35 -6.76
C ARG A 137 7.28 2.28 -7.83
N ARG A 138 6.13 2.10 -8.49
CA ARG A 138 6.06 1.26 -9.68
C ARG A 138 6.86 1.89 -10.80
N THR A 139 7.75 1.10 -11.37
CA THR A 139 8.62 1.46 -12.50
C THR A 139 8.13 0.83 -13.80
N THR A 140 7.16 -0.08 -13.70
CA THR A 140 6.47 -0.73 -14.81
C THR A 140 5.00 -0.39 -14.76
N ASP A 141 4.34 -0.49 -15.91
CA ASP A 141 2.90 -0.32 -16.02
C ASP A 141 2.10 -1.50 -15.43
N ALA A 142 0.79 -1.48 -15.65
CA ALA A 142 -0.16 -2.50 -15.21
C ALA A 142 -0.09 -3.84 -15.99
N TRP A 143 0.73 -3.90 -17.04
CA TRP A 143 1.02 -5.10 -17.84
C TRP A 143 2.48 -5.55 -17.68
N GLU A 144 3.20 -4.97 -16.72
CA GLU A 144 4.60 -5.30 -16.39
C GLU A 144 5.62 -4.86 -17.47
N THR A 145 5.22 -3.95 -18.36
CA THR A 145 6.10 -3.35 -19.35
C THR A 145 6.78 -2.10 -18.75
N PRO A 146 8.09 -1.90 -18.93
CA PRO A 146 8.76 -0.69 -18.50
C PRO A 146 8.28 0.53 -19.29
N TYR A 147 8.20 1.69 -18.65
CA TYR A 147 7.83 2.93 -19.33
C TYR A 147 8.93 3.43 -20.25
N GLN A 148 8.54 4.03 -21.36
CA GLN A 148 9.47 4.74 -22.25
C GLN A 148 9.35 6.24 -22.01
N ILE A 149 10.48 6.90 -21.75
CA ILE A 149 10.54 8.35 -21.56
C ILE A 149 11.13 8.95 -22.85
N SER A 150 10.41 9.88 -23.47
CA SER A 150 10.90 10.68 -24.59
C SER A 150 11.02 12.13 -24.17
N CYS A 151 12.16 12.73 -24.50
CA CYS A 151 12.45 14.14 -24.27
C CYS A 151 12.67 14.80 -25.64
N GLU A 152 11.59 15.18 -26.31
CA GLU A 152 11.64 15.81 -27.63
C GLU A 152 11.36 17.32 -27.47
N ASP A 153 12.23 18.16 -28.02
CA ASP A 153 12.08 19.63 -28.04
C ASP A 153 11.76 20.32 -26.69
N GLY A 154 12.17 19.69 -25.58
CA GLY A 154 11.92 20.20 -24.22
C GLY A 154 10.59 19.76 -23.61
N ASP A 155 9.75 19.05 -24.36
CA ASP A 155 8.57 18.38 -23.85
C ASP A 155 8.92 16.95 -23.40
N ILE A 156 8.67 16.69 -22.12
CA ILE A 156 8.91 15.38 -21.50
C ILE A 156 7.60 14.61 -21.52
N SER A 157 7.59 13.50 -22.25
CA SER A 157 6.46 12.58 -22.40
C SER A 157 6.87 11.18 -21.94
N VAL A 158 5.95 10.50 -21.25
CA VAL A 158 6.15 9.14 -20.74
C VAL A 158 5.07 8.28 -21.35
N PHE A 159 5.48 7.20 -22.02
CA PHE A 159 4.61 6.28 -22.75
C PHE A 159 4.60 4.90 -22.11
N SER A 160 3.45 4.27 -22.12
CA SER A 160 3.25 2.85 -21.78
C SER A 160 2.72 2.13 -23.01
N ALA A 161 3.27 0.95 -23.30
CA ALA A 161 2.83 0.07 -24.40
C ALA A 161 1.39 -0.46 -24.23
N GLY A 162 0.80 -0.30 -23.04
CA GLY A 162 -0.59 -0.68 -22.83
C GLY A 162 -0.86 -2.19 -22.91
N PRO A 163 -2.11 -2.59 -23.21
CA PRO A 163 -2.53 -3.99 -23.28
C PRO A 163 -1.81 -4.87 -24.31
N ASP A 164 -1.41 -4.32 -25.46
CA ASP A 164 -0.83 -5.10 -26.56
C ASP A 164 0.69 -5.36 -26.41
N LEU A 165 1.33 -4.66 -25.46
CA LEU A 165 2.76 -4.74 -25.15
C LEU A 165 3.68 -4.21 -26.27
N GLU A 166 3.13 -3.50 -27.25
CA GLU A 166 3.87 -2.87 -28.34
C GLU A 166 3.83 -1.35 -28.18
N PHE A 167 4.94 -0.67 -28.49
CA PHE A 167 4.98 0.79 -28.47
C PHE A 167 4.63 1.36 -29.85
N SER A 168 4.14 2.59 -29.87
CA SER A 168 3.71 3.32 -31.07
C SER A 168 2.44 2.77 -31.73
N THR A 169 1.55 2.20 -30.92
CA THR A 169 0.24 1.66 -31.31
C THR A 169 -0.90 2.59 -30.82
N GLU A 170 -2.15 2.26 -31.14
CA GLU A 170 -3.30 3.12 -30.81
C GLU A 170 -3.69 3.08 -29.32
N ASP A 171 -3.19 2.11 -28.57
CA ASP A 171 -3.49 1.87 -27.16
C ASP A 171 -2.40 2.37 -26.20
N ASP A 172 -1.35 3.02 -26.71
CA ASP A 172 -0.36 3.73 -25.91
C ASP A 172 -1.02 4.74 -24.95
N ILE A 173 -0.56 4.75 -23.70
CA ILE A 173 -1.11 5.58 -22.62
C ILE A 173 -0.18 6.72 -22.24
#